data_AF-A0AAU2GPA3-F1
#
_entry.id   AF-A0AAU2GPA3-F1
#
_cell.length_a   1.000
_cell.length_b   1.000
_cell.length_c   1.000
_cell.angle_alpha   90.00
_cell.angle_beta   90.00
_cell.angle_gamma   90.00
#
_symmetry.space_group_name_H-M   'P 1'
#
loop_
_entity.id
_entity.type
_entity.pdbx_description
1 polymer ?
#
loop_
_entity_poly.entity_id
_entity_poly.type
_entity_poly.pdbx_seq_one_letter_code
_entity_poly.pdbx_strand_id
1 'polypeptide(L)'
;MPISGRQVAAGRTAAVAALVVAGFALAACGDEGKDDAGGKATVVYEDEVIKPENRKAVEVVRKSRVLEQAADWVNTSVALPHDLVVKVTDKVPPGVTDAVTQPDGRTIFVPPAFLAQVEGFVGDVVKTVKRPALFPEDKFNEADLTALTTQFIFGHEMGHALQRQLALPNLGLEEDAADGFASFNTVNEIGPDPSLAAAMVFDEVARKEGKLTLEGFASDHPVTQQRVFNFLCNLDGSDPKKFDGPLVGAGYLPRTRAPLCPQSWAALDYGWWTQLKPHFSQKFKGQGDKSQEAARARLIAETKAFAEKLDEIRSGQ
;
A
#
# COMPACT_ATOMS: atom_id res chain seq x y z
N MET A 1 42.42 50.14 2.93
CA MET A 1 43.90 50.04 3.03
C MET A 1 44.22 49.12 4.20
N PRO A 2 45.21 48.20 4.16
CA PRO A 2 45.81 47.39 3.07
C PRO A 2 45.44 45.87 3.23
N ILE A 3 45.21 45.07 2.18
CA ILE A 3 46.09 44.18 1.37
C ILE A 3 47.17 43.36 2.13
N SER A 4 46.97 42.04 2.16
CA SER A 4 47.96 40.97 1.88
C SER A 4 47.17 39.64 1.81
N GLY A 5 47.23 38.75 0.82
CA GLY A 5 48.20 38.52 -0.24
C GLY A 5 48.69 37.06 -0.15
N ARG A 6 48.01 36.11 -0.81
CA ARG A 6 48.65 34.88 -1.32
C ARG A 6 47.77 34.17 -2.35
N GLN A 7 48.26 34.18 -3.59
CA GLN A 7 47.79 33.35 -4.71
C GLN A 7 48.21 31.89 -4.50
N VAL A 8 47.35 30.95 -4.88
CA VAL A 8 47.76 29.58 -5.23
C VAL A 8 47.15 29.23 -6.58
N ALA A 9 48.00 28.63 -7.40
CA ALA A 9 47.89 28.38 -8.82
C ALA A 9 46.68 27.51 -9.22
N ALA A 10 46.10 27.86 -10.38
CA ALA A 10 45.16 27.06 -11.11
C ALA A 10 45.86 25.83 -11.73
N GLY A 11 45.54 24.65 -11.22
CA GLY A 11 45.84 23.38 -11.87
C GLY A 11 44.64 22.95 -12.72
N ARG A 12 44.76 23.07 -14.04
CA ARG A 12 43.82 22.48 -15.00
C ARG A 12 44.01 20.97 -15.01
N THR A 13 43.10 20.22 -14.39
CA THR A 13 42.90 18.80 -14.68
C THR A 13 41.70 18.67 -15.62
N ALA A 14 42.01 18.44 -16.90
CA ALA A 14 41.05 18.00 -17.89
C ALA A 14 40.56 16.59 -17.51
N ALA A 15 39.31 16.48 -17.06
CA ALA A 15 38.65 15.19 -16.99
C ALA A 15 38.22 14.80 -18.40
N VAL A 16 38.89 13.80 -18.96
CA VAL A 16 38.57 13.19 -20.25
C VAL A 16 37.20 12.52 -20.11
N ALA A 17 36.21 13.05 -20.81
CA ALA A 17 34.92 12.40 -21.01
C ALA A 17 35.12 11.18 -21.92
N ALA A 18 35.15 9.97 -21.34
CA ALA A 18 35.08 8.74 -22.10
C ALA A 18 33.60 8.48 -22.45
N LEU A 19 33.21 8.90 -23.66
CA LEU A 19 31.98 8.46 -24.33
C LEU A 19 32.13 6.98 -24.69
N VAL A 20 31.60 6.10 -23.85
CA VAL A 20 31.35 4.71 -24.24
C VAL A 20 30.00 4.68 -24.95
N VAL A 21 30.04 4.73 -26.28
CA VAL A 21 28.88 4.37 -27.12
C VAL A 21 28.80 2.85 -27.12
N ALA A 22 28.08 2.29 -26.14
CA ALA A 22 27.64 0.90 -26.22
C ALA A 22 26.37 0.87 -27.07
N GLY A 23 26.46 0.28 -28.25
CA GLY A 23 25.31 0.08 -29.14
C GLY A 23 24.24 -0.76 -28.44
N PHE A 24 23.07 -0.19 -28.24
CA PHE A 24 21.87 -0.96 -27.88
C PHE A 24 21.47 -1.79 -29.10
N ALA A 25 21.83 -3.07 -29.08
CA ALA A 25 21.17 -4.06 -29.91
C ALA A 25 19.72 -4.18 -29.43
N LEU A 26 18.78 -3.81 -30.30
CA LEU A 26 17.36 -4.12 -30.12
C LEU A 26 17.19 -5.65 -30.15
N ALA A 27 17.13 -6.27 -28.97
CA ALA A 27 16.62 -7.63 -28.84
C ALA A 27 15.09 -7.57 -28.94
N ALA A 28 14.58 -7.72 -30.15
CA ALA A 28 13.18 -8.03 -30.41
C ALA A 28 12.90 -9.49 -30.02
N CYS A 29 11.87 -9.67 -29.20
CA CYS A 29 11.08 -10.87 -28.95
C CYS A 29 11.83 -12.22 -28.88
N GLY A 30 12.15 -12.63 -27.66
CA GLY A 30 12.20 -14.04 -27.27
C GLY A 30 11.13 -14.31 -26.23
N ASP A 31 9.98 -14.80 -26.67
CA ASP A 31 9.01 -15.50 -25.82
C ASP A 31 9.61 -16.89 -25.54
N GLU A 32 10.59 -16.93 -24.65
CA GLU A 32 11.14 -18.18 -24.11
C GLU A 32 10.56 -18.38 -22.71
N GLY A 33 9.90 -19.53 -22.52
CA GLY A 33 9.04 -19.82 -21.38
C GLY A 33 9.63 -19.44 -20.03
N LYS A 34 8.99 -18.47 -19.37
CA LYS A 34 9.02 -18.33 -17.91
C LYS A 34 8.16 -19.45 -17.31
N ASP A 35 8.65 -20.68 -17.40
CA ASP A 35 8.06 -21.81 -16.71
C ASP A 35 8.27 -21.60 -15.20
N ASP A 36 7.19 -21.20 -14.51
CA ASP A 36 6.99 -21.05 -13.07
C ASP A 36 8.16 -20.43 -12.28
N ALA A 37 8.12 -19.10 -12.11
CA ALA A 37 8.85 -18.48 -11.02
C ALA A 37 8.42 -19.16 -9.69
N GLY A 38 9.37 -19.88 -9.06
CA GLY A 38 9.09 -20.87 -8.01
C GLY A 38 9.11 -20.33 -6.59
N GLY A 39 9.27 -19.01 -6.43
CA GLY A 39 9.28 -18.36 -5.12
C GLY A 39 7.93 -18.47 -4.42
N LYS A 40 7.96 -18.60 -3.09
CA LYS A 40 6.76 -18.62 -2.25
C LYS A 40 6.77 -17.56 -1.18
N ALA A 41 5.63 -16.91 -0.98
CA ALA A 41 5.33 -16.11 0.19
C ALA A 41 4.99 -17.03 1.38
N THR A 42 5.76 -16.97 2.45
CA THR A 42 5.56 -17.80 3.65
C THR A 42 5.54 -16.92 4.91
N VAL A 43 4.57 -17.15 5.79
CA VAL A 43 4.49 -16.48 7.09
C VAL A 43 5.11 -17.37 8.16
N VAL A 44 6.03 -16.79 8.94
CA VAL A 44 6.76 -17.46 10.02
C VAL A 44 6.61 -16.66 11.30
N TYR A 45 6.11 -17.32 12.34
CA TYR A 45 6.07 -16.78 13.70
C TYR A 45 7.21 -17.37 14.52
N GLU A 46 8.12 -16.53 15.04
CA GLU A 46 9.24 -16.98 15.87
C GLU A 46 8.86 -16.94 17.36
N ASP A 47 7.93 -17.80 17.78
CA ASP A 47 7.31 -17.78 19.12
C ASP A 47 8.29 -17.68 20.29
N GLU A 48 9.43 -18.38 20.19
CA GLU A 48 10.43 -18.47 21.26
C GLU A 48 11.11 -17.14 21.58
N VAL A 49 11.04 -16.17 20.66
CA VAL A 49 11.67 -14.86 20.85
C VAL A 49 10.66 -13.76 21.14
N ILE A 50 9.36 -14.06 21.04
CA ILE A 50 8.29 -13.09 21.27
C ILE A 50 8.16 -12.78 22.76
N LYS A 51 8.37 -11.51 23.09
CA LYS A 51 8.23 -11.01 24.47
C LYS A 51 6.80 -11.20 25.00
N PRO A 52 6.63 -11.57 26.28
CA PRO A 52 5.31 -11.88 26.86
C PRO A 52 4.25 -10.79 26.65
N GLU A 53 4.63 -9.53 26.77
CA GLU A 53 3.73 -8.37 26.62
C GLU A 53 3.11 -8.25 25.22
N ASN A 54 3.75 -8.78 24.18
CA ASN A 54 3.29 -8.67 22.79
C ASN A 54 2.46 -9.88 22.33
N ARG A 55 2.41 -10.96 23.13
CA ARG A 55 1.80 -12.24 22.71
C ARG A 55 0.32 -12.14 22.39
N LYS A 56 -0.44 -11.29 23.11
CA LYS A 56 -1.87 -11.09 22.87
C LYS A 56 -2.13 -10.60 21.44
N ALA A 57 -1.44 -9.54 21.02
CA ALA A 57 -1.59 -8.98 19.68
C ALA A 57 -1.16 -9.97 18.59
N VAL A 58 -0.07 -10.72 18.82
CA VAL A 58 0.36 -11.78 17.88
C VAL A 58 -0.68 -12.89 17.77
N GLU A 59 -1.29 -13.32 18.88
CA GLU A 59 -2.34 -14.33 18.86
C GLU A 59 -3.58 -13.87 18.08
N VAL A 60 -3.98 -12.61 18.21
CA VAL A 60 -5.08 -12.02 17.43
C VAL A 60 -4.79 -12.13 15.93
N VAL A 61 -3.60 -11.70 15.51
CA VAL A 61 -3.19 -11.72 14.10
C VAL A 61 -3.04 -13.16 13.57
N ARG A 62 -2.50 -14.08 14.38
CA ARG A 62 -2.37 -15.49 14.00
C ARG A 62 -3.72 -16.18 13.86
N LYS A 63 -4.63 -15.98 14.81
CA LYS A 63 -5.96 -16.62 14.80
C LYS A 63 -6.82 -16.12 13.66
N SER A 64 -6.70 -14.85 13.27
CA SER A 64 -7.43 -14.27 12.13
C SER A 64 -6.87 -14.70 10.77
N ARG A 65 -5.61 -15.17 10.72
CA ARG A 65 -4.89 -15.59 9.50
C ARG A 65 -4.75 -14.49 8.44
N VAL A 66 -4.79 -13.22 8.84
CA VAL A 66 -4.79 -12.09 7.89
C VAL A 66 -3.49 -11.98 7.10
N LEU A 67 -2.35 -12.35 7.70
CA LEU A 67 -1.05 -12.37 7.00
C LEU A 67 -1.01 -13.52 5.98
N GLU A 68 -1.50 -14.70 6.38
CA GLU A 68 -1.56 -15.88 5.53
C GLU A 68 -2.51 -15.68 4.36
N GLN A 69 -3.66 -15.05 4.56
CA GLN A 69 -4.61 -14.75 3.47
C GLN A 69 -3.96 -13.91 2.36
N ALA A 70 -3.22 -12.87 2.72
CA ALA A 70 -2.51 -12.03 1.75
C ALA A 70 -1.34 -12.78 1.10
N ALA A 71 -0.57 -13.57 1.85
CA ALA A 71 0.48 -14.43 1.29
C ALA A 71 -0.08 -15.50 0.33
N ASP A 72 -1.21 -16.12 0.67
CA ASP A 72 -1.90 -17.13 -0.12
C ASP A 72 -2.45 -16.54 -1.43
N TRP A 73 -2.96 -15.29 -1.37
CA TRP A 73 -3.36 -14.57 -2.59
C TRP A 73 -2.15 -14.38 -3.51
N VAL A 74 -1.01 -13.88 -2.99
CA VAL A 74 0.21 -13.70 -3.80
C VAL A 74 0.72 -15.02 -4.37
N ASN A 75 0.78 -16.10 -3.57
CA ASN A 75 1.17 -17.43 -4.03
C ASN A 75 0.25 -17.97 -5.13
N THR A 76 -1.03 -17.59 -5.10
CA THR A 76 -2.00 -17.99 -6.11
C THR A 76 -1.87 -17.13 -7.36
N SER A 77 -1.73 -15.81 -7.21
CA SER A 77 -1.91 -14.84 -8.29
C SER A 77 -0.63 -14.47 -9.02
N VAL A 78 0.52 -14.48 -8.34
CA VAL A 78 1.80 -13.96 -8.86
C VAL A 78 2.86 -15.05 -8.92
N ALA A 79 3.57 -15.14 -10.03
CA ALA A 79 4.78 -15.92 -10.18
C ALA A 79 5.97 -15.15 -9.58
N LEU A 80 6.29 -15.42 -8.31
CA LEU A 80 7.38 -14.75 -7.60
C LEU A 80 8.77 -15.27 -8.05
N PRO A 81 9.73 -14.38 -8.40
CA PRO A 81 11.07 -14.79 -8.79
C PRO A 81 11.89 -15.37 -7.64
N HIS A 82 11.59 -15.00 -6.40
CA HIS A 82 12.29 -15.45 -5.20
C HIS A 82 11.30 -15.70 -4.05
N ASP A 83 11.73 -16.47 -3.06
CA ASP A 83 10.95 -16.63 -1.83
C ASP A 83 10.80 -15.30 -1.11
N LEU A 84 9.60 -15.10 -0.56
CA LEU A 84 9.23 -13.98 0.30
C LEU A 84 8.91 -14.52 1.69
N VAL A 85 9.64 -14.08 2.72
CA VAL A 85 9.38 -14.50 4.09
C VAL A 85 8.81 -13.35 4.91
N VAL A 86 7.61 -13.54 5.44
CA VAL A 86 6.99 -12.64 6.41
C VAL A 86 7.36 -13.15 7.80
N LYS A 87 8.18 -12.39 8.52
CA LYS A 87 8.71 -12.78 9.82
C LYS A 87 8.04 -12.00 10.94
N VAL A 88 7.19 -12.67 11.70
CA VAL A 88 6.65 -12.15 12.96
C VAL A 88 7.65 -12.48 14.08
N THR A 89 8.54 -11.54 14.39
CA THR A 89 9.70 -11.78 15.26
C THR A 89 10.17 -10.51 15.96
N ASP A 90 10.66 -10.63 17.20
CA ASP A 90 11.38 -9.56 17.91
C ASP A 90 12.86 -9.46 17.48
N LYS A 91 13.36 -10.42 16.66
CA LYS A 91 14.72 -10.40 16.09
C LYS A 91 14.76 -9.64 14.77
N VAL A 92 14.59 -8.32 14.86
CA VAL A 92 14.63 -7.42 13.70
C VAL A 92 15.98 -6.71 13.56
N PRO A 93 16.35 -6.23 12.35
CA PRO A 93 17.52 -5.39 12.18
C PRO A 93 17.46 -4.11 13.04
N PRO A 94 18.62 -3.53 13.44
CA PRO A 94 18.63 -2.29 14.19
C PRO A 94 17.87 -1.16 13.47
N GLY A 95 17.01 -0.45 14.20
CA GLY A 95 16.21 0.65 13.67
C GLY A 95 14.83 0.24 13.13
N VAL A 96 14.55 -1.06 12.99
CA VAL A 96 13.21 -1.54 12.62
C VAL A 96 12.29 -1.47 13.84
N THR A 97 11.26 -0.63 13.78
CA THR A 97 10.29 -0.43 14.86
C THR A 97 8.85 -0.74 14.46
N ASP A 98 8.58 -0.72 13.16
CA ASP A 98 7.31 -0.96 12.49
C ASP A 98 7.40 -2.19 11.56
N ALA A 99 6.26 -2.57 10.99
CA ALA A 99 6.29 -3.53 9.89
C ALA A 99 7.08 -2.92 8.72
N VAL A 100 7.97 -3.70 8.11
CA VAL A 100 8.83 -3.18 7.05
C VAL A 100 9.29 -4.27 6.08
N THR A 101 9.18 -3.95 4.81
CA THR A 101 9.73 -4.73 3.72
C THR A 101 11.20 -4.36 3.52
N GLN A 102 12.07 -5.35 3.46
CA GLN A 102 13.49 -5.14 3.21
C GLN A 102 13.76 -4.64 1.78
N PRO A 103 14.90 -3.96 1.53
CA PRO A 103 15.21 -3.39 0.22
C PRO A 103 15.30 -4.41 -0.92
N ASP A 104 15.59 -5.68 -0.62
CA ASP A 104 15.61 -6.76 -1.62
C ASP A 104 14.21 -7.30 -1.95
N GLY A 105 13.18 -6.87 -1.21
CA GLY A 105 11.80 -7.31 -1.36
C GLY A 105 11.54 -8.74 -0.89
N ARG A 106 12.49 -9.42 -0.25
CA ARG A 106 12.39 -10.87 0.09
C ARG A 106 12.03 -11.15 1.53
N THR A 107 12.12 -10.15 2.41
CA THR A 107 11.70 -10.29 3.81
C THR A 107 10.81 -9.13 4.19
N ILE A 108 9.67 -9.45 4.81
CA ILE A 108 8.84 -8.48 5.53
C ILE A 108 9.00 -8.79 7.01
N PHE A 109 9.55 -7.84 7.78
CA PHE A 109 9.55 -7.96 9.23
C PHE A 109 8.23 -7.40 9.78
N VAL A 110 7.62 -8.12 10.71
CA VAL A 110 6.42 -7.70 11.45
C VAL A 110 6.76 -7.79 12.95
N PRO A 111 7.31 -6.73 13.55
CA PRO A 111 7.67 -6.76 14.97
C PRO A 111 6.44 -7.00 15.86
N PRO A 112 6.47 -7.93 16.84
CA PRO A 112 5.39 -8.11 17.80
C PRO A 112 5.03 -6.84 18.57
N ALA A 113 6.03 -6.00 18.88
CA ALA A 113 5.81 -4.71 19.53
C ALA A 113 4.98 -3.74 18.67
N PHE A 114 5.16 -3.78 17.34
CA PHE A 114 4.34 -3.00 16.41
C PHE A 114 2.89 -3.48 16.40
N LEU A 115 2.65 -4.80 16.42
CA LEU A 115 1.30 -5.34 16.53
C LEU A 115 0.61 -4.93 17.85
N ALA A 116 1.35 -4.92 18.96
CA ALA A 116 0.85 -4.43 20.24
C ALA A 116 0.56 -2.92 20.20
N GLN A 117 1.33 -2.14 19.45
CA GLN A 117 1.06 -0.71 19.24
C GLN A 117 -0.23 -0.49 18.43
N VAL A 118 -0.45 -1.27 17.36
CA VAL A 118 -1.71 -1.26 16.58
C VAL A 118 -2.89 -1.60 17.50
N GLU A 119 -2.77 -2.65 18.31
CA GLU A 119 -3.80 -3.01 19.31
C GLU A 119 -4.08 -1.85 20.29
N GLY A 120 -3.04 -1.11 20.70
CA GLY A 120 -3.17 0.10 21.52
C GLY A 120 -4.02 1.20 20.86
N PHE A 121 -3.73 1.55 19.60
CA PHE A 121 -4.54 2.53 18.86
C PHE A 121 -5.97 2.05 18.65
N VAL A 122 -6.15 0.76 18.35
CA VAL A 122 -7.47 0.14 18.22
C VAL A 122 -8.26 0.22 19.54
N GLY A 123 -7.60 -0.02 20.67
CA GLY A 123 -8.22 0.14 22.00
C GLY A 123 -8.74 1.55 22.24
N ASP A 124 -8.05 2.58 21.73
CA ASP A 124 -8.52 3.95 21.79
C ASP A 124 -9.68 4.21 20.83
N VAL A 125 -9.63 3.67 19.60
CA VAL A 125 -10.73 3.74 18.64
C VAL A 125 -12.01 3.14 19.22
N VAL A 126 -11.96 1.91 19.76
CA VAL A 126 -13.14 1.23 20.32
C VAL A 126 -13.75 2.00 21.50
N LYS A 127 -12.92 2.70 22.30
CA LYS A 127 -13.37 3.48 23.46
C LYS A 127 -13.93 4.86 23.08
N THR A 128 -13.38 5.50 22.05
CA THR A 128 -13.60 6.93 21.80
C THR A 128 -14.35 7.23 20.51
N VAL A 129 -14.32 6.31 19.53
CA VAL A 129 -14.94 6.50 18.22
C VAL A 129 -16.29 5.80 18.20
N LYS A 130 -17.33 6.54 17.82
CA LYS A 130 -18.63 5.95 17.52
C LYS A 130 -18.50 5.07 16.28
N ARG A 131 -18.86 3.78 16.39
CA ARG A 131 -18.91 2.84 15.25
C ARG A 131 -19.59 3.47 14.04
N PRO A 132 -18.91 3.58 12.89
CA PRO A 132 -19.54 3.96 11.64
C PRO A 132 -20.61 2.94 11.25
N ALA A 133 -21.79 3.41 10.80
CA ALA A 133 -22.90 2.50 10.50
C ALA A 133 -22.57 1.45 9.43
N LEU A 134 -21.68 1.80 8.49
CA LEU A 134 -21.18 0.88 7.46
C LEU A 134 -20.20 -0.18 7.96
N PHE A 135 -19.62 -0.01 9.15
CA PHE A 135 -18.71 -1.00 9.71
C PHE A 135 -19.51 -2.07 10.47
N PRO A 136 -19.27 -3.38 10.23
CA PRO A 136 -20.04 -4.45 10.86
C PRO A 136 -20.00 -4.39 12.40
N GLU A 137 -21.14 -4.57 13.04
CA GLU A 137 -21.27 -4.45 14.50
C GLU A 137 -20.51 -5.54 15.25
N ASP A 138 -20.59 -6.77 14.76
CA ASP A 138 -19.90 -7.94 15.30
C ASP A 138 -18.38 -7.82 15.23
N LYS A 139 -17.86 -7.06 14.25
CA LYS A 139 -16.43 -6.82 14.05
C LYS A 139 -15.91 -5.54 14.70
N PHE A 140 -16.76 -4.70 15.29
CA PHE A 140 -16.32 -3.48 15.96
C PHE A 140 -15.84 -3.78 17.39
N ASN A 141 -14.75 -4.53 17.48
CA ASN A 141 -14.10 -4.90 18.74
C ASN A 141 -12.57 -4.88 18.56
N GLU A 142 -11.83 -4.92 19.67
CA GLU A 142 -10.36 -4.79 19.63
C GLU A 142 -9.68 -5.85 18.78
N ALA A 143 -10.12 -7.11 18.84
CA ALA A 143 -9.47 -8.20 18.14
C ALA A 143 -9.65 -8.10 16.62
N ASP A 144 -10.90 -7.92 16.16
CA ASP A 144 -11.20 -7.84 14.74
C ASP A 144 -10.64 -6.56 14.11
N LEU A 145 -10.71 -5.42 14.79
CA LEU A 145 -10.10 -4.18 14.28
C LEU A 145 -8.58 -4.26 14.22
N THR A 146 -7.93 -4.91 15.19
CA THR A 146 -6.48 -5.15 15.16
C THR A 146 -6.11 -6.04 13.98
N ALA A 147 -6.85 -7.12 13.76
CA ALA A 147 -6.62 -8.02 12.63
C ALA A 147 -6.83 -7.31 11.27
N LEU A 148 -7.95 -6.60 11.10
CA LEU A 148 -8.30 -5.90 9.86
C LEU A 148 -7.34 -4.75 9.53
N THR A 149 -6.95 -3.97 10.54
CA THR A 149 -5.95 -2.90 10.38
C THR A 149 -4.58 -3.49 10.02
N THR A 150 -4.19 -4.57 10.69
CA THR A 150 -2.95 -5.30 10.36
C THR A 150 -2.99 -5.86 8.95
N GLN A 151 -4.15 -6.33 8.47
CA GLN A 151 -4.32 -6.82 7.09
C GLN A 151 -4.04 -5.73 6.06
N PHE A 152 -4.53 -4.51 6.31
CA PHE A 152 -4.27 -3.37 5.42
C PHE A 152 -2.78 -2.96 5.45
N ILE A 153 -2.20 -2.81 6.64
CA ILE A 153 -0.77 -2.46 6.79
C ILE A 153 0.12 -3.53 6.14
N PHE A 154 -0.21 -4.80 6.32
CA PHE A 154 0.53 -5.88 5.68
C PHE A 154 0.34 -5.88 4.16
N GLY A 155 -0.84 -5.49 3.66
CA GLY A 155 -1.04 -5.19 2.25
C GLY A 155 -0.05 -4.14 1.76
N HIS A 156 0.15 -3.05 2.51
CA HIS A 156 1.11 -2.00 2.15
C HIS A 156 2.53 -2.58 2.02
N GLU A 157 3.00 -3.36 3.01
CA GLU A 157 4.30 -4.03 2.92
C GLU A 157 4.40 -5.02 1.75
N MET A 158 3.32 -5.76 1.47
CA MET A 158 3.26 -6.64 0.32
C MET A 158 3.40 -5.86 -1.00
N GLY A 159 2.85 -4.65 -1.08
CA GLY A 159 3.02 -3.74 -2.21
C GLY A 159 4.50 -3.45 -2.48
N HIS A 160 5.25 -3.05 -1.45
CA HIS A 160 6.70 -2.85 -1.54
C HIS A 160 7.43 -4.12 -1.99
N ALA A 161 7.09 -5.27 -1.42
CA ALA A 161 7.75 -6.53 -1.74
C ALA A 161 7.56 -6.89 -3.22
N LEU A 162 6.34 -6.74 -3.74
CA LEU A 162 6.04 -6.99 -5.14
C LEU A 162 6.72 -5.99 -6.06
N GLN A 163 6.72 -4.69 -5.73
CA GLN A 163 7.42 -3.67 -6.52
C GLN A 163 8.91 -3.99 -6.65
N ARG A 164 9.56 -4.38 -5.56
CA ARG A 164 11.00 -4.67 -5.52
C ARG A 164 11.33 -5.98 -6.22
N GLN A 165 10.61 -7.06 -5.95
CA GLN A 165 10.88 -8.36 -6.56
C GLN A 165 10.59 -8.40 -8.06
N LEU A 166 9.51 -7.75 -8.50
CA LEU A 166 9.09 -7.77 -9.90
C LEU A 166 9.67 -6.60 -10.71
N ALA A 167 10.45 -5.72 -10.06
CA ALA A 167 10.98 -4.49 -10.64
C ALA A 167 9.88 -3.64 -11.30
N LEU A 168 8.76 -3.45 -10.57
CA LEU A 168 7.60 -2.72 -11.09
C LEU A 168 7.95 -1.23 -11.23
N PRO A 169 7.59 -0.58 -12.35
CA PRO A 169 7.78 0.86 -12.50
C PRO A 169 6.99 1.66 -11.46
N ASN A 170 7.65 2.57 -10.75
CA ASN A 170 7.00 3.56 -9.91
C ASN A 170 7.17 4.96 -10.52
N LEU A 171 6.06 5.67 -10.75
CA LEU A 171 6.04 7.02 -11.31
C LEU A 171 5.63 8.09 -10.30
N GLY A 172 5.39 7.71 -9.03
CA GLY A 172 4.96 8.59 -7.95
C GLY A 172 5.71 8.33 -6.65
N LEU A 173 5.09 8.68 -5.52
CA LEU A 173 5.61 8.35 -4.19
C LEU A 173 5.47 6.85 -3.92
N GLU A 174 6.52 6.18 -3.48
CA GLU A 174 6.52 4.73 -3.25
C GLU A 174 5.51 4.32 -2.18
N GLU A 175 5.44 5.08 -1.07
CA GLU A 175 4.51 4.85 0.03
C GLU A 175 3.03 4.98 -0.39
N ASP A 176 2.71 5.93 -1.28
CA ASP A 176 1.37 6.05 -1.87
C ASP A 176 1.05 4.85 -2.78
N ALA A 177 2.04 4.33 -3.51
CA ALA A 177 1.85 3.14 -4.33
C ALA A 177 1.58 1.91 -3.43
N ALA A 178 2.35 1.75 -2.35
CA ALA A 178 2.17 0.67 -1.38
C ALA A 178 0.80 0.71 -0.69
N ASP A 179 0.36 1.88 -0.20
CA ASP A 179 -1.02 2.10 0.28
C ASP A 179 -2.07 1.81 -0.79
N GLY A 180 -1.75 2.17 -2.04
CA GLY A 180 -2.54 1.86 -3.20
C GLY A 180 -2.70 0.36 -3.41
N PHE A 181 -1.64 -0.44 -3.25
CA PHE A 181 -1.71 -1.89 -3.32
C PHE A 181 -2.59 -2.46 -2.21
N ALA A 182 -2.43 -1.96 -0.97
CA ALA A 182 -3.27 -2.38 0.15
C ALA A 182 -4.77 -2.16 -0.16
N SER A 183 -5.12 -0.98 -0.68
CA SER A 183 -6.49 -0.66 -1.11
C SER A 183 -6.94 -1.56 -2.27
N PHE A 184 -6.10 -1.71 -3.29
CA PHE A 184 -6.35 -2.55 -4.46
C PHE A 184 -6.66 -4.01 -4.08
N ASN A 185 -5.80 -4.62 -3.28
CA ASN A 185 -5.92 -6.02 -2.88
C ASN A 185 -7.14 -6.23 -1.98
N THR A 186 -7.28 -5.39 -0.94
CA THR A 186 -8.38 -5.54 0.01
C THR A 186 -9.73 -5.35 -0.65
N VAL A 187 -9.91 -4.32 -1.47
CA VAL A 187 -11.20 -4.04 -2.14
C VAL A 187 -11.57 -5.14 -3.14
N ASN A 188 -10.62 -5.62 -3.95
CA ASN A 188 -10.93 -6.63 -4.98
C ASN A 188 -11.09 -8.04 -4.40
N GLU A 189 -10.36 -8.39 -3.34
CA GLU A 189 -10.17 -9.80 -2.95
C GLU A 189 -10.72 -10.13 -1.56
N ILE A 190 -10.90 -9.14 -0.69
CA ILE A 190 -11.25 -9.35 0.73
C ILE A 190 -12.60 -8.69 1.07
N GLY A 191 -12.77 -7.43 0.70
CA GLY A 191 -13.91 -6.59 1.03
C GLY A 191 -13.51 -5.26 1.67
N PRO A 192 -14.50 -4.44 2.09
CA PRO A 192 -14.24 -3.07 2.54
C PRO A 192 -13.66 -2.96 3.97
N ASP A 193 -13.83 -4.01 4.78
CA ASP A 193 -13.55 -3.94 6.23
C ASP A 193 -12.10 -3.57 6.57
N PRO A 194 -11.04 -4.12 5.91
CA PRO A 194 -9.66 -3.72 6.19
C PRO A 194 -9.40 -2.23 5.94
N SER A 195 -9.87 -1.70 4.81
CA SER A 195 -9.71 -0.27 4.46
C SER A 195 -10.47 0.64 5.42
N LEU A 196 -11.66 0.24 5.88
CA LEU A 196 -12.41 0.99 6.90
C LEU A 196 -11.75 0.93 8.28
N ALA A 197 -11.23 -0.23 8.68
CA ALA A 197 -10.50 -0.38 9.93
C ALA A 197 -9.22 0.48 9.92
N ALA A 198 -8.44 0.42 8.84
CA ALA A 198 -7.28 1.26 8.63
C ALA A 198 -7.64 2.75 8.67
N ALA A 199 -8.71 3.18 7.99
CA ALA A 199 -9.15 4.58 8.02
C ALA A 199 -9.46 5.05 9.45
N MET A 200 -10.15 4.24 10.27
CA MET A 200 -10.45 4.59 11.66
C MET A 200 -9.20 4.67 12.54
N VAL A 201 -8.28 3.70 12.41
CA VAL A 201 -7.04 3.69 13.21
C VAL A 201 -6.08 4.79 12.78
N PHE A 202 -5.92 5.04 11.48
CA PHE A 202 -5.03 6.09 10.98
C PHE A 202 -5.59 7.48 11.29
N ASP A 203 -6.90 7.66 11.35
CA ASP A 203 -7.51 8.91 11.84
C ASP A 203 -7.22 9.14 13.34
N GLU A 204 -7.23 8.08 14.16
CA GLU A 204 -6.78 8.15 15.55
C GLU A 204 -5.29 8.51 15.66
N VAL A 205 -4.44 7.89 14.82
CA VAL A 205 -3.01 8.21 14.75
C VAL A 205 -2.80 9.68 14.38
N ALA A 206 -3.47 10.17 13.32
CA ALA A 206 -3.39 11.56 12.88
C ALA A 206 -3.82 12.55 13.98
N ARG A 207 -4.87 12.21 14.75
CA ARG A 207 -5.31 13.03 15.90
C ARG A 207 -4.25 13.11 17.00
N LYS A 208 -3.49 12.03 17.23
CA LYS A 208 -2.40 11.98 18.21
C LYS A 208 -1.12 12.66 17.75
N GLU A 209 -0.80 12.58 16.45
CA GLU A 209 0.30 13.35 15.83
C GLU A 209 0.06 14.86 15.97
N GLY A 210 -1.20 15.29 15.89
CA GLY A 210 -1.60 16.67 16.14
C GLY A 210 -1.26 17.58 14.97
N LYS A 211 -0.41 18.60 15.21
CA LYS A 211 -0.08 19.60 14.18
C LYS A 211 1.03 19.07 13.27
N LEU A 212 0.87 19.25 11.97
CA LEU A 212 1.90 18.92 10.98
C LEU A 212 3.20 19.68 11.26
N THR A 213 4.30 18.93 11.28
CA THR A 213 5.67 19.45 11.44
C THR A 213 6.40 19.47 10.10
N LEU A 214 7.55 20.14 10.05
CA LEU A 214 8.39 20.13 8.85
C LEU A 214 8.86 18.70 8.52
N GLU A 215 9.15 17.90 9.55
CA GLU A 215 9.50 16.49 9.41
C GLU A 215 8.33 15.68 8.85
N GLY A 216 7.10 15.92 9.30
CA GLY A 216 5.91 15.27 8.76
C GLY A 216 5.65 15.61 7.29
N PHE A 217 5.99 16.83 6.85
CA PHE A 217 5.92 17.19 5.43
C PHE A 217 7.06 16.61 4.58
N ALA A 218 8.21 16.33 5.21
CA ALA A 218 9.39 15.76 4.55
C ALA A 218 9.47 14.23 4.65
N SER A 219 8.50 13.61 5.32
CA SER A 219 8.34 12.17 5.42
C SER A 219 8.21 11.53 4.03
N ASP A 220 8.69 10.30 3.89
CA ASP A 220 8.44 9.45 2.72
C ASP A 220 6.96 9.07 2.62
N HIS A 221 6.34 8.83 3.76
CA HIS A 221 4.90 8.62 3.89
C HIS A 221 4.11 9.92 3.66
N PRO A 222 2.95 9.85 3.00
CA PRO A 222 2.01 10.96 2.96
C PRO A 222 1.53 11.31 4.37
N VAL A 223 1.10 12.56 4.54
CA VAL A 223 0.42 12.99 5.77
C VAL A 223 -0.67 11.99 6.16
N THR A 224 -0.66 11.51 7.41
CA THR A 224 -1.54 10.43 7.87
C THR A 224 -3.03 10.69 7.56
N GLN A 225 -3.51 11.91 7.73
CA GLN A 225 -4.89 12.28 7.38
C GLN A 225 -5.17 12.22 5.86
N GLN A 226 -4.18 12.48 5.00
CA GLN A 226 -4.33 12.33 3.55
C GLN A 226 -4.48 10.85 3.18
N ARG A 227 -3.73 9.95 3.85
CA ARG A 227 -3.85 8.50 3.68
C ARG A 227 -5.28 8.04 3.98
N VAL A 228 -5.86 8.49 5.11
CA VAL A 228 -7.27 8.22 5.47
C VAL A 228 -8.23 8.60 4.35
N PHE A 229 -8.12 9.81 3.79
CA PHE A 229 -8.99 10.23 2.69
C PHE A 229 -8.76 9.44 1.39
N ASN A 230 -7.53 8.97 1.14
CA ASN A 230 -7.26 8.08 0.01
C ASN A 230 -7.91 6.71 0.20
N PHE A 231 -7.86 6.10 1.40
CA PHE A 231 -8.50 4.81 1.68
C PHE A 231 -10.02 4.90 1.48
N LEU A 232 -10.65 5.93 2.04
CA LEU A 232 -12.10 6.16 1.91
C LEU A 232 -12.50 6.49 0.47
N CYS A 233 -11.68 7.25 -0.27
CA CYS A 233 -11.93 7.57 -1.67
C CYS A 233 -11.78 6.33 -2.57
N ASN A 234 -10.80 5.45 -2.30
CA ASN A 234 -10.67 4.19 -3.02
C ASN A 234 -11.90 3.30 -2.80
N LEU A 235 -12.39 3.20 -1.56
CA LEU A 235 -13.63 2.47 -1.27
C LEU A 235 -14.85 3.09 -1.97
N ASP A 236 -15.06 4.39 -1.81
CA ASP A 236 -16.16 5.11 -2.44
C ASP A 236 -16.15 4.93 -3.96
N GLY A 237 -14.99 5.15 -4.58
CA GLY A 237 -14.78 4.98 -6.01
C GLY A 237 -14.98 3.56 -6.52
N SER A 238 -14.76 2.54 -5.67
CA SER A 238 -14.92 1.13 -6.02
C SER A 238 -16.37 0.69 -6.21
N ASP A 239 -17.31 1.28 -5.47
CA ASP A 239 -18.74 1.08 -5.64
C ASP A 239 -19.51 2.29 -5.07
N PRO A 240 -19.63 3.39 -5.85
CA PRO A 240 -20.26 4.62 -5.37
C PRO A 240 -21.73 4.41 -4.95
N LYS A 241 -22.43 3.43 -5.55
CA LYS A 241 -23.82 3.12 -5.19
C LYS A 241 -23.91 2.58 -3.77
N LYS A 242 -22.90 1.82 -3.33
CA LYS A 242 -22.83 1.25 -1.99
C LYS A 242 -22.29 2.26 -0.97
N PHE A 243 -21.33 3.09 -1.36
CA PHE A 243 -20.51 3.83 -0.41
C PHE A 243 -20.73 5.35 -0.35
N ASP A 244 -21.33 6.00 -1.36
CA ASP A 244 -21.52 7.46 -1.35
C ASP A 244 -22.37 7.91 -0.16
N GLY A 245 -23.54 7.29 0.04
CA GLY A 245 -24.40 7.57 1.19
C GLY A 245 -23.69 7.44 2.55
N PRO A 246 -23.12 6.26 2.87
CA PRO A 246 -22.49 6.04 4.17
C PRO A 246 -21.11 6.68 4.36
N LEU A 247 -20.39 7.07 3.30
CA LEU A 247 -19.09 7.77 3.41
C LEU A 247 -19.23 9.27 3.21
N VAL A 248 -19.78 9.69 2.07
CA VAL A 248 -19.93 11.10 1.68
C VAL A 248 -21.14 11.71 2.39
N GLY A 249 -22.29 11.04 2.36
CA GLY A 249 -23.52 11.49 3.03
C GLY A 249 -23.37 11.62 4.54
N ALA A 250 -22.62 10.71 5.17
CA ALA A 250 -22.32 10.75 6.59
C ALA A 250 -21.19 11.73 6.97
N GLY A 251 -20.46 12.26 5.99
CA GLY A 251 -19.42 13.28 6.20
C GLY A 251 -18.01 12.75 6.49
N TYR A 252 -17.76 11.44 6.35
CA TYR A 252 -16.42 10.86 6.48
C TYR A 252 -15.52 11.21 5.28
N LEU A 253 -16.10 11.31 4.09
CA LEU A 253 -15.42 11.72 2.87
C LEU A 253 -15.98 13.09 2.42
N PRO A 254 -15.14 14.14 2.24
CA PRO A 254 -15.63 15.44 1.82
C PRO A 254 -16.35 15.40 0.47
N ARG A 255 -17.50 16.08 0.37
CA ARG A 255 -18.28 16.19 -0.88
C ARG A 255 -17.48 16.78 -2.04
N THR A 256 -16.45 17.56 -1.76
CA THR A 256 -15.53 18.13 -2.76
C THR A 256 -14.51 17.11 -3.29
N ARG A 257 -14.22 16.06 -2.52
CA ARG A 257 -13.30 14.97 -2.92
C ARG A 257 -14.02 13.86 -3.68
N ALA A 258 -15.24 13.51 -3.24
CA ALA A 258 -16.02 12.39 -3.76
C ALA A 258 -16.12 12.30 -5.30
N PRO A 259 -16.34 13.40 -6.06
CA PRO A 259 -16.45 13.31 -7.52
C PRO A 259 -15.21 12.75 -8.23
N LEU A 260 -14.02 12.82 -7.61
CA LEU A 260 -12.77 12.30 -8.16
C LEU A 260 -12.58 10.80 -7.89
N CYS A 261 -13.32 10.23 -6.93
CA CYS A 261 -13.06 8.91 -6.40
C CYS A 261 -13.27 7.77 -7.39
N PRO A 262 -14.35 7.74 -8.20
CA PRO A 262 -14.55 6.68 -9.19
C PRO A 262 -13.41 6.59 -10.22
N GLN A 263 -12.97 7.73 -10.75
CA GLN A 263 -11.84 7.80 -11.67
C GLN A 263 -10.52 7.41 -10.99
N SER A 264 -10.30 7.91 -9.77
CA SER A 264 -9.07 7.64 -9.00
C SER A 264 -8.93 6.15 -8.70
N TRP A 265 -10.00 5.51 -8.21
CA TRP A 265 -10.05 4.06 -7.99
C TRP A 265 -9.81 3.29 -9.30
N ALA A 266 -10.51 3.65 -10.38
CA ALA A 266 -10.37 2.94 -11.65
C ALA A 266 -8.95 3.04 -12.23
N ALA A 267 -8.25 4.16 -12.00
CA ALA A 267 -6.85 4.32 -12.39
C ALA A 267 -5.91 3.46 -11.54
N LEU A 268 -6.13 3.43 -10.21
CA LEU A 268 -5.38 2.59 -9.27
C LEU A 268 -5.55 1.09 -9.62
N ASP A 269 -6.79 0.64 -9.76
CA ASP A 269 -7.16 -0.75 -10.05
C ASP A 269 -6.58 -1.22 -11.39
N TYR A 270 -6.77 -0.43 -12.44
CA TYR A 270 -6.16 -0.71 -13.75
C TYR A 270 -4.62 -0.71 -13.68
N GLY A 271 -4.03 0.23 -12.94
CA GLY A 271 -2.59 0.35 -12.77
C GLY A 271 -1.99 -0.92 -12.18
N TRP A 272 -2.50 -1.37 -11.03
CA TRP A 272 -2.02 -2.58 -10.36
C TRP A 272 -2.24 -3.84 -11.20
N TRP A 273 -3.43 -4.04 -11.77
CA TRP A 273 -3.64 -5.18 -12.67
C TRP A 273 -2.70 -5.18 -13.87
N THR A 274 -2.42 -4.01 -14.44
CA THR A 274 -1.51 -3.88 -15.58
C THR A 274 -0.07 -4.17 -15.19
N GLN A 275 0.38 -3.72 -14.03
CA GLN A 275 1.72 -4.00 -13.53
C GLN A 275 1.91 -5.48 -13.19
N LEU A 276 0.89 -6.14 -12.64
CA LEU A 276 0.97 -7.57 -12.28
C LEU A 276 0.79 -8.51 -13.48
N LYS A 277 0.14 -8.07 -14.57
CA LYS A 277 -0.19 -8.92 -15.73
C LYS A 277 0.98 -9.72 -16.31
N PRO A 278 2.19 -9.16 -16.50
CA PRO A 278 3.35 -9.92 -16.99
C PRO A 278 3.89 -10.96 -15.99
N HIS A 279 3.39 -10.96 -14.75
CA HIS A 279 3.86 -11.75 -13.63
C HIS A 279 2.78 -12.66 -13.05
N PHE A 280 1.61 -12.79 -13.69
CA PHE A 280 0.60 -13.72 -13.19
C PHE A 280 1.12 -15.15 -13.19
N SER A 281 0.76 -15.91 -12.15
CA SER A 281 0.98 -17.35 -12.15
C SER A 281 0.21 -18.00 -13.30
N GLN A 282 0.68 -19.16 -13.78
CA GLN A 282 0.00 -19.87 -14.85
C GLN A 282 -1.48 -20.18 -14.50
N LYS A 283 -1.74 -20.52 -13.23
CA LYS A 283 -3.07 -20.86 -12.73
C LYS A 283 -4.00 -19.65 -12.67
N PHE A 284 -3.45 -18.47 -12.41
CA PHE A 284 -4.24 -17.25 -12.24
C PHE A 284 -4.36 -16.43 -13.52
N LYS A 285 -3.47 -16.62 -14.50
CA LYS A 285 -3.38 -15.81 -15.72
C LYS A 285 -4.73 -15.53 -16.38
N GLY A 286 -5.58 -16.55 -16.54
CA GLY A 286 -6.90 -16.38 -17.16
C GLY A 286 -7.88 -15.53 -16.35
N GLN A 287 -7.81 -15.57 -15.02
CA GLN A 287 -8.59 -14.68 -14.15
C GLN A 287 -8.00 -13.27 -14.15
N GLY A 288 -6.68 -13.15 -13.96
CA GLY A 288 -5.99 -11.86 -13.93
C GLY A 288 -6.12 -11.08 -15.24
N ASP A 289 -6.05 -11.74 -16.40
CA ASP A 289 -6.26 -11.10 -17.71
C ASP A 289 -7.67 -10.48 -17.80
N LYS A 290 -8.70 -11.21 -17.34
CA LYS A 290 -10.08 -10.70 -17.30
C LYS A 290 -10.25 -9.53 -16.33
N SER A 291 -9.65 -9.62 -15.14
CA SER A 291 -9.68 -8.52 -14.17
C SER A 291 -9.02 -7.26 -14.74
N GLN A 292 -7.87 -7.41 -15.40
CA GLN A 292 -7.16 -6.30 -16.04
C GLN A 292 -7.97 -5.67 -17.18
N GLU A 293 -8.61 -6.49 -18.02
CA GLU A 293 -9.49 -6.00 -19.09
C GLU A 293 -10.72 -5.26 -18.54
N ALA A 294 -11.35 -5.79 -17.50
CA ALA A 294 -12.46 -5.14 -16.81
C ALA A 294 -12.05 -3.81 -16.17
N ALA A 295 -10.91 -3.78 -15.49
CA ALA A 295 -10.35 -2.56 -14.89
C ALA A 295 -10.03 -1.50 -15.96
N ARG A 296 -9.52 -1.91 -17.13
CA ARG A 296 -9.29 -1.01 -18.27
C ARG A 296 -10.59 -0.42 -18.79
N ALA A 297 -11.61 -1.25 -18.98
CA ALA A 297 -12.92 -0.80 -19.45
C ALA A 297 -13.55 0.18 -18.44
N ARG A 298 -13.42 -0.11 -17.14
CA ARG A 298 -13.85 0.77 -16.05
C ARG A 298 -13.14 2.12 -16.10
N LEU A 299 -11.81 2.14 -16.22
CA LEU A 299 -11.04 3.40 -16.30
C LEU A 299 -11.51 4.30 -17.46
N ILE A 300 -11.78 3.72 -18.62
CA ILE A 300 -12.30 4.46 -19.78
C ILE A 300 -13.69 5.03 -19.46
N ALA A 301 -14.57 4.22 -18.89
CA ALA A 301 -15.93 4.64 -18.55
C ALA A 301 -15.95 5.74 -17.47
N GLU A 302 -15.21 5.57 -16.37
CA GLU A 302 -15.16 6.53 -15.26
C GLU A 302 -14.47 7.83 -15.66
N THR A 303 -13.46 7.77 -16.55
CA THR A 303 -12.85 8.99 -17.11
C THR A 303 -13.84 9.79 -17.94
N LYS A 304 -14.67 9.11 -18.76
CA LYS A 304 -15.73 9.77 -19.53
C LYS A 304 -16.81 10.35 -18.60
N ALA A 305 -17.27 9.57 -17.63
CA ALA A 305 -18.27 10.01 -16.66
C ALA A 305 -17.78 11.21 -15.83
N PHE A 306 -16.50 11.22 -15.45
CA PHE A 306 -15.91 12.35 -14.74
C PHE A 306 -15.85 13.62 -15.61
N ALA A 307 -15.56 13.51 -16.91
CA ALA A 307 -15.60 14.65 -17.81
C ALA A 307 -17.01 15.27 -17.88
N GLU A 308 -18.05 14.46 -18.01
CA GLU A 308 -19.45 14.92 -17.98
C GLU A 308 -19.78 15.58 -16.62
N LYS A 309 -19.32 14.98 -15.51
CA LYS A 309 -19.55 15.53 -14.18
C LYS A 309 -18.83 16.85 -13.94
N LEU A 310 -17.63 17.03 -14.48
CA LEU A 310 -16.88 18.27 -14.40
C LEU A 310 -17.61 19.41 -15.10
N ASP A 311 -18.23 19.16 -16.25
CA ASP A 311 -18.98 20.17 -16.99
C ASP A 311 -20.21 20.63 -16.20
N GLU A 312 -20.93 19.70 -15.54
CA GLU A 312 -22.01 20.05 -14.61
C GLU A 312 -21.51 20.96 -13.48
N ILE A 313 -20.42 20.56 -12.80
CA ILE A 313 -19.84 21.32 -11.67
C ILE A 313 -19.45 22.73 -12.12
N ARG A 314 -18.81 22.87 -13.29
CA ARG A 314 -18.39 24.17 -13.82
C ARG A 314 -19.57 25.06 -14.21
N SER A 315 -20.64 24.48 -14.75
CA SER A 315 -21.83 25.23 -15.15
C SER A 315 -22.71 25.69 -13.98
N GLY A 316 -22.55 25.07 -12.81
CA GLY A 316 -23.28 25.40 -11.59
C GLY A 316 -22.57 26.37 -10.64
N GLN A 317 -21.38 26.86 -11.01
CA GLN A 317 -20.60 27.89 -10.31
C GLN A 317 -20.84 29.27 -10.94
#